data_AF-A0A4P5Y4M4-F1
#
_entry.id   AF-A0A4P5Y4M4-F1
#
_cell.length_a   1.000
_cell.length_b   1.000
_cell.length_c   1.000
_cell.angle_alpha   90.00
_cell.angle_beta   90.00
_cell.angle_gamma   90.00
#
_symmetry.space_group_name_H-M   'P 1'
#
loop_
_entity.id
_entity.type
_entity.pdbx_description
1 polymer ?
#
loop_
_entity_poly.entity_id
_entity_poly.type
_entity_poly.pdbx_seq_one_letter_code
_entity_poly.pdbx_strand_id
1 'polypeptide(L)'
;MKARILAVVVAALAMWAGYRFADSHYRIADPGYPSDQLPLAHRDSAYTSSTWVASPTDNYLQLRFFERVEGGVCLRPSWADLVALKQAGGAPALPHLVPASPEVGRGKLDPLWPVDRPQPDPGTLNSSAYISLFPYGVLLNDMVMAAAGGATAKAAPRILIVGLGSGVGAAQLAHHFPDAAITVVDIDGVVRDMVMDHYPLLRWLTTQVTTRKEPRLDIAIADARRWIRYEAARRKAAGAGFDLIILDAYTAGSTIPPHLMTREFFASCAAGLAPGGLVLANVIGCHGKEVDGAIVGAMHRTLGGAIRSLRAAGLPECISIPVVYRSTDSLGQFRAGANFTRNNIVIAGTSPLDVRRHRQGWERIANFVHFPELAVGAYTTANYLNAGENWNSSSVDAAVIDGAAPGLARQLVADRQTDDASHHMRYSRSSDIGLIEQAQRAVQASTGLRLTGWDRPGKFLIRVDTDCVLLPREVSRLAQIIIKDHDLTDGEALVGPLDPPGGERPRQAATWTIADAPLFTDQMPNADIWNR
;
A
#
# COMPACT_ATOMS: atom_id res chain seq x y z
N MET A 1 -23.75 -53.78 13.35
CA MET A 1 -22.32 -53.87 12.97
C MET A 1 -22.04 -53.28 11.59
N LYS A 2 -22.75 -53.69 10.52
CA LYS A 2 -22.54 -53.19 9.14
C LYS A 2 -22.67 -51.66 8.97
N ALA A 3 -23.66 -51.03 9.60
CA ALA A 3 -23.84 -49.57 9.52
C ALA A 3 -22.69 -48.77 10.18
N ARG A 4 -22.10 -49.29 11.26
CA ARG A 4 -20.94 -48.66 11.93
C ARG A 4 -19.68 -48.77 11.07
N ILE A 5 -19.48 -49.92 10.41
CA ILE A 5 -18.36 -50.11 9.49
C ILE A 5 -18.48 -49.17 8.29
N LEU A 6 -19.68 -49.05 7.71
CA LEU A 6 -19.93 -48.12 6.60
C LEU A 6 -19.68 -46.65 7.01
N ALA A 7 -20.12 -46.24 8.21
CA ALA A 7 -19.87 -44.89 8.72
C ALA A 7 -18.37 -44.59 8.90
N VAL A 8 -17.58 -45.56 9.39
CA VAL A 8 -16.13 -45.43 9.51
C VAL A 8 -15.46 -45.31 8.14
N VAL A 9 -15.89 -46.12 7.17
CA VAL A 9 -15.37 -46.06 5.79
C VAL A 9 -15.69 -44.72 5.13
N VAL A 10 -16.93 -44.23 5.29
CA VAL A 10 -17.33 -42.91 4.74
C VAL A 10 -16.54 -41.78 5.41
N ALA A 11 -16.36 -41.82 6.74
CA ALA A 11 -15.54 -40.85 7.44
C ALA A 11 -14.07 -40.88 6.99
N ALA A 12 -13.50 -42.08 6.80
CA ALA A 12 -12.14 -42.25 6.30
C ALA A 12 -11.98 -41.74 4.86
N LEU A 13 -12.95 -42.00 3.98
CA LEU A 13 -12.95 -41.48 2.61
C LEU A 13 -13.15 -39.96 2.58
N ALA A 14 -14.00 -39.41 3.45
CA ALA A 14 -14.18 -37.96 3.57
C ALA A 14 -12.93 -37.28 4.14
N MET A 15 -12.25 -37.87 5.12
CA MET A 15 -10.95 -37.39 5.62
C MET A 15 -9.86 -37.50 4.56
N TRP A 16 -9.83 -38.58 3.79
CA TRP A 16 -8.86 -38.79 2.72
C TRP A 16 -9.10 -37.84 1.55
N ALA A 17 -10.35 -37.66 1.12
CA ALA A 17 -10.75 -36.69 0.10
C ALA A 17 -10.50 -35.26 0.61
N GLY A 18 -10.87 -34.97 1.85
CA GLY A 18 -10.55 -33.70 2.52
C GLY A 18 -9.06 -33.45 2.57
N TYR A 19 -8.22 -34.45 2.83
CA TYR A 19 -6.75 -34.32 2.78
C TYR A 19 -6.21 -34.18 1.35
N ARG A 20 -6.82 -34.85 0.36
CA ARG A 20 -6.37 -34.83 -1.03
C ARG A 20 -6.80 -33.61 -1.82
N PHE A 21 -7.96 -33.08 -1.51
CA PHE A 21 -8.54 -31.87 -2.09
C PHE A 21 -8.47 -30.67 -1.15
N ALA A 22 -7.88 -30.83 0.05
CA ALA A 22 -7.44 -29.70 0.85
C ALA A 22 -6.50 -28.87 -0.01
N ASP A 23 -6.84 -27.60 -0.17
CA ASP A 23 -5.98 -26.65 -0.85
C ASP A 23 -4.60 -26.66 -0.17
N SER A 24 -3.55 -26.87 -0.95
CA SER A 24 -2.19 -26.96 -0.43
C SER A 24 -1.62 -25.56 -0.28
N HIS A 25 -2.26 -24.73 0.54
CA HIS A 25 -1.67 -23.47 0.95
C HIS A 25 -0.54 -23.79 1.94
N TYR A 26 0.68 -23.79 1.41
CA TYR A 26 1.94 -23.62 2.13
C TYR A 26 2.14 -24.55 3.34
N ARG A 27 2.68 -25.75 3.09
CA ARG A 27 3.24 -26.57 4.16
C ARG A 27 4.65 -26.06 4.50
N ILE A 28 4.79 -25.44 5.65
CA ILE A 28 6.08 -25.22 6.29
C ILE A 28 6.09 -26.07 7.54
N ALA A 29 6.62 -27.28 7.40
CA ALA A 29 6.58 -28.31 8.43
C ALA A 29 7.92 -28.45 9.18
N ASP A 30 8.96 -27.67 8.86
CA ASP A 30 10.23 -27.68 9.57
C ASP A 30 10.48 -26.33 10.27
N PRO A 31 10.46 -26.28 11.62
CA PRO A 31 10.89 -25.13 12.38
C PRO A 31 12.43 -25.09 12.49
N GLY A 32 13.06 -24.00 12.02
CA GLY A 32 14.47 -23.71 12.32
C GLY A 32 15.21 -22.85 11.29
N TYR A 33 15.15 -21.52 11.46
CA TYR A 33 15.91 -20.44 10.77
C TYR A 33 15.24 -19.72 9.58
N PRO A 34 15.68 -18.46 9.36
CA PRO A 34 15.39 -17.27 10.16
C PRO A 34 13.99 -16.75 9.78
N SER A 35 13.42 -15.79 10.52
CA SER A 35 12.20 -15.08 10.11
C SER A 35 12.17 -14.89 8.59
N ASP A 36 11.07 -15.28 7.92
CA ASP A 36 10.59 -14.69 6.65
C ASP A 36 9.69 -15.57 5.79
N GLN A 37 9.45 -16.82 6.17
CA GLN A 37 8.57 -17.62 5.34
C GLN A 37 7.62 -18.55 6.06
N LEU A 38 7.72 -18.79 7.37
CA LEU A 38 6.66 -19.46 8.12
C LEU A 38 5.35 -18.66 7.96
N PRO A 39 4.37 -19.09 7.12
CA PRO A 39 3.03 -18.52 7.25
C PRO A 39 2.64 -18.85 8.69
N LEU A 40 2.36 -17.81 9.47
CA LEU A 40 1.73 -18.06 10.74
C LEU A 40 0.42 -18.77 10.39
N ALA A 41 0.30 -20.03 10.80
CA ALA A 41 -0.77 -20.92 10.36
C ALA A 41 -2.11 -20.47 10.97
N HIS A 42 -2.66 -19.39 10.44
CA HIS A 42 -3.89 -18.77 10.91
C HIS A 42 -5.04 -19.25 10.04
N ARG A 43 -5.52 -20.45 10.33
CA ARG A 43 -6.65 -21.09 9.63
C ARG A 43 -7.96 -20.27 9.69
N ASP A 44 -8.04 -19.32 10.62
CA ASP A 44 -9.23 -18.50 10.88
C ASP A 44 -9.11 -17.06 10.35
N SER A 45 -8.00 -16.71 9.66
CA SER A 45 -7.84 -15.40 9.00
C SER A 45 -8.54 -15.37 7.64
N ALA A 46 -9.07 -14.21 7.25
CA ALA A 46 -9.55 -13.98 5.88
C ALA A 46 -8.39 -14.05 4.86
N TYR A 47 -7.16 -13.87 5.34
CA TYR A 47 -5.92 -14.05 4.61
C TYR A 47 -5.31 -15.41 4.98
N THR A 48 -5.75 -16.48 4.31
CA THR A 48 -5.36 -17.86 4.62
C THR A 48 -3.84 -18.13 4.57
N SER A 49 -3.05 -17.19 4.02
CA SER A 49 -1.60 -17.10 4.27
C SER A 49 -1.10 -15.64 4.33
N SER A 50 -0.67 -15.21 5.52
CA SER A 50 0.05 -13.96 5.77
C SER A 50 1.35 -14.22 6.54
N THR A 51 2.40 -13.45 6.24
CA THR A 51 3.70 -13.56 6.94
C THR A 51 4.44 -12.23 6.95
N TRP A 52 5.15 -11.96 8.05
CA TRP A 52 6.18 -10.92 8.06
C TRP A 52 7.51 -11.45 7.53
N VAL A 53 8.22 -10.55 6.85
CA VAL A 53 9.49 -10.79 6.19
C VAL A 53 10.51 -9.69 6.57
N ALA A 54 11.32 -9.92 7.60
CA ALA A 54 12.50 -9.17 8.03
C ALA A 54 13.80 -9.62 7.33
N SER A 55 14.44 -8.69 6.63
CA SER A 55 15.70 -8.96 5.93
C SER A 55 16.81 -9.49 6.85
N PRO A 56 17.69 -10.39 6.36
CA PRO A 56 18.93 -10.76 7.06
C PRO A 56 19.82 -9.58 7.44
N THR A 57 19.73 -8.48 6.67
CA THR A 57 20.53 -7.27 6.88
C THR A 57 19.84 -6.22 7.75
N ASP A 58 18.65 -6.52 8.29
CA ASP A 58 17.90 -5.65 9.21
C ASP A 58 17.65 -4.23 8.66
N ASN A 59 17.40 -4.16 7.35
CA ASN A 59 17.13 -2.91 6.63
C ASN A 59 15.68 -2.78 6.14
N TYR A 60 14.90 -3.88 6.11
CA TYR A 60 13.47 -3.83 5.85
C TYR A 60 12.68 -4.91 6.57
N LEU A 61 11.38 -4.65 6.69
CA LEU A 61 10.35 -5.55 7.18
C LEU A 61 9.14 -5.46 6.22
N GLN A 62 8.66 -6.58 5.70
CA GLN A 62 7.61 -6.65 4.68
C GLN A 62 6.47 -7.53 5.14
N LEU A 63 5.24 -7.03 5.09
CA LEU A 63 4.07 -7.88 5.20
C LEU A 63 3.80 -8.52 3.84
N ARG A 64 3.63 -9.84 3.80
CA ARG A 64 3.27 -10.56 2.59
C ARG A 64 1.94 -11.30 2.75
N PHE A 65 1.09 -11.18 1.75
CA PHE A 65 -0.11 -12.01 1.57
C PHE A 65 0.06 -12.87 0.32
N PHE A 66 -0.09 -14.19 0.45
CA PHE A 66 -0.10 -15.16 -0.67
C PHE A 66 1.11 -15.15 -1.64
N GLU A 67 2.14 -14.31 -1.42
CA GLU A 67 3.39 -14.05 -2.18
C GLU A 67 3.61 -12.58 -2.60
N ARG A 68 2.63 -11.69 -2.40
CA ARG A 68 2.74 -10.26 -2.72
C ARG A 68 3.20 -9.46 -1.52
N VAL A 69 4.07 -8.47 -1.75
CA VAL A 69 4.44 -7.49 -0.72
C VAL A 69 3.30 -6.48 -0.60
N GLU A 70 2.64 -6.48 0.55
CA GLU A 70 1.43 -5.72 0.85
C GLU A 70 1.76 -4.65 1.91
N GLY A 71 2.85 -3.93 1.58
CA GLY A 71 3.48 -2.90 2.40
C GLY A 71 4.85 -3.32 2.92
N GLY A 72 5.88 -2.58 2.50
CA GLY A 72 7.25 -2.73 3.02
C GLY A 72 7.66 -1.51 3.84
N VAL A 73 8.20 -1.79 5.02
CA VAL A 73 8.80 -0.85 5.94
C VAL A 73 10.30 -0.92 5.74
N CYS A 74 10.95 0.18 5.36
CA CYS A 74 12.39 0.27 5.58
C CYS A 74 12.58 0.62 7.05
N LEU A 75 13.44 -0.13 7.76
CA LEU A 75 13.60 -0.05 9.23
C LEU A 75 14.36 1.20 9.69
N ARG A 76 14.17 2.31 8.98
CA ARG A 76 14.83 3.59 9.19
C ARG A 76 13.81 4.74 9.19
N PRO A 77 14.05 5.81 9.97
CA PRO A 77 15.16 5.99 10.92
C PRO A 77 15.11 4.97 12.07
N SER A 78 16.27 4.55 12.57
CA SER A 78 16.39 3.69 13.75
C SER A 78 16.00 4.43 15.03
N TRP A 79 15.82 3.72 16.15
CA TRP A 79 15.65 4.38 17.45
C TRP A 79 16.84 5.29 17.78
N ALA A 80 18.06 4.87 17.43
CA ALA A 80 19.27 5.66 17.64
C ALA A 80 19.30 6.91 16.74
N ASP A 81 18.89 6.78 15.48
CA ASP A 81 18.79 7.91 14.55
C ASP A 81 17.80 8.95 15.07
N LEU A 82 16.63 8.53 15.57
CA LEU A 82 15.61 9.41 16.14
C LEU A 82 16.14 10.18 17.37
N VAL A 83 16.86 9.50 18.26
CA VAL A 83 17.49 10.14 19.43
C VAL A 83 18.58 11.13 18.99
N ALA A 84 19.43 10.75 18.03
CA ALA A 84 20.48 11.61 17.52
C ALA A 84 19.92 12.88 16.83
N LEU A 85 18.87 12.72 16.00
CA LEU A 85 18.16 13.84 15.37
C LEU A 85 17.58 14.81 16.41
N LYS A 86 17.02 14.30 17.50
CA LYS A 86 16.52 15.14 18.60
C LYS A 86 17.64 15.86 19.34
N GLN A 87 18.77 15.20 19.58
CA GLN A 87 19.92 15.79 20.29
C GLN A 87 20.66 16.85 19.46
N ALA A 88 20.70 16.71 18.14
CA ALA A 88 21.35 17.66 17.25
C ALA A 88 20.72 19.07 17.30
N GLY A 89 19.48 19.21 17.79
CA GLY A 89 18.84 20.49 18.11
C GLY A 89 18.50 21.40 16.92
N GLY A 90 18.77 20.95 15.69
CA GLY A 90 18.44 21.63 14.43
C GLY A 90 17.19 21.07 13.77
N ALA A 91 16.52 21.89 12.95
CA ALA A 91 15.40 21.42 12.12
C ALA A 91 15.91 20.75 10.84
N PRO A 92 15.28 19.64 10.39
CA PRO A 92 14.09 19.03 10.97
C PRO A 92 14.46 18.01 12.07
N ALA A 93 13.92 18.21 13.28
CA ALA A 93 13.97 17.23 14.35
C ALA A 93 12.67 16.40 14.39
N LEU A 94 12.71 15.18 14.93
CA LEU A 94 11.55 14.28 15.06
C LEU A 94 11.16 13.99 16.52
N PRO A 95 10.99 15.00 17.39
CA PRO A 95 10.77 14.77 18.82
C PRO A 95 9.47 14.00 19.11
N HIS A 96 8.48 14.07 18.21
CA HIS A 96 7.20 13.36 18.30
C HIS A 96 7.26 11.87 17.95
N LEU A 97 8.42 11.38 17.50
CA LEU A 97 8.69 9.96 17.26
C LEU A 97 9.72 9.39 18.23
N VAL A 98 10.24 10.20 19.15
CA VAL A 98 11.25 9.76 20.13
C VAL A 98 10.54 9.36 21.43
N PRO A 99 10.56 8.07 21.81
CA PRO A 99 10.01 7.63 23.08
C PRO A 99 10.83 8.22 24.23
N ALA A 100 10.26 8.25 25.44
CA ALA A 100 10.97 8.70 26.63
C ALA A 100 12.26 7.88 26.90
N SER A 101 12.26 6.60 26.51
CA SER A 101 13.45 5.74 26.41
C SER A 101 13.28 4.73 25.26
N PRO A 102 14.38 4.22 24.66
CA PRO A 102 14.32 3.21 23.60
C PRO A 102 13.61 1.90 24.00
N GLU A 103 13.67 1.50 25.27
CA GLU A 103 13.05 0.28 25.79
C GLU A 103 11.52 0.34 25.78
N VAL A 104 10.95 1.53 26.04
CA VAL A 104 9.49 1.77 26.03
C VAL A 104 8.91 1.63 24.62
N GLY A 105 9.68 1.98 23.60
CA GLY A 105 9.26 1.81 22.20
C GLY A 105 9.34 0.36 21.71
N ARG A 106 10.18 -0.47 22.34
CA ARG A 106 10.58 -1.79 21.85
C ARG A 106 9.58 -2.90 22.20
N GLY A 107 8.95 -2.86 23.37
CA GLY A 107 7.86 -3.78 23.75
C GLY A 107 8.27 -5.26 23.76
N LYS A 108 7.30 -6.16 24.04
CA LYS A 108 7.52 -7.61 23.92
C LYS A 108 7.20 -8.05 22.50
N LEU A 109 8.15 -8.72 21.84
CA LEU A 109 7.94 -9.31 20.51
C LEU A 109 7.20 -10.64 20.58
N ASP A 110 6.70 -11.07 19.42
CA ASP A 110 6.14 -12.42 19.23
C ASP A 110 7.15 -13.50 19.69
N PRO A 111 6.72 -14.57 20.37
CA PRO A 111 7.60 -15.68 20.76
C PRO A 111 8.35 -16.36 19.61
N LEU A 112 7.86 -16.23 18.37
CA LEU A 112 8.49 -16.74 17.15
C LEU A 112 9.58 -15.81 16.61
N TRP A 113 9.75 -14.60 17.17
CA TRP A 113 10.87 -13.73 16.81
C TRP A 113 12.21 -14.42 17.13
N PRO A 114 13.18 -14.46 16.21
CA PRO A 114 14.43 -15.18 16.45
C PRO A 114 15.21 -14.60 17.64
N VAL A 115 15.65 -15.47 18.54
CA VAL A 115 16.35 -15.09 19.80
C VAL A 115 17.71 -14.43 19.52
N ASP A 116 18.32 -14.74 18.38
CA ASP A 116 19.59 -14.21 17.90
C ASP A 116 19.46 -12.93 17.06
N ARG A 117 18.22 -12.47 16.78
CA ARG A 117 17.97 -11.24 16.01
C ARG A 117 17.75 -10.03 16.94
N PRO A 118 18.32 -8.86 16.61
CA PRO A 118 17.95 -7.63 17.30
C PRO A 118 16.45 -7.37 17.11
N GLN A 119 15.84 -6.65 18.06
CA GLN A 119 14.48 -6.18 17.87
C GLN A 119 14.42 -5.16 16.72
N PRO A 120 13.32 -5.16 15.94
CA PRO A 120 13.25 -4.30 14.76
C PRO A 120 13.24 -2.83 15.15
N ASP A 121 13.84 -2.01 14.29
CA ASP A 121 13.82 -0.57 14.42
C ASP A 121 12.44 0.03 14.07
N PRO A 122 12.15 1.27 14.49
CA PRO A 122 10.81 1.82 14.43
C PRO A 122 10.36 2.07 13.01
N GLY A 123 11.25 2.46 12.09
CA GLY A 123 10.98 2.63 10.65
C GLY A 123 9.82 3.57 10.29
N THR A 124 10.01 4.49 9.35
CA THR A 124 8.87 5.26 8.80
C THR A 124 8.90 5.35 7.29
N LEU A 125 10.04 5.00 6.68
CA LEU A 125 10.21 4.96 5.25
C LEU A 125 9.42 3.79 4.67
N ASN A 126 8.70 4.05 3.58
CA ASN A 126 7.94 3.03 2.87
C ASN A 126 8.72 2.56 1.63
N SER A 127 8.45 1.33 1.19
CA SER A 127 8.91 0.82 -0.11
C SER A 127 7.75 0.65 -1.12
N SER A 128 6.62 1.30 -0.88
CA SER A 128 5.37 1.14 -1.62
C SER A 128 4.94 2.48 -2.22
N ALA A 129 5.16 2.66 -3.52
CA ALA A 129 4.99 3.95 -4.19
C ALA A 129 3.64 4.64 -3.89
N TYR A 130 2.51 3.93 -3.92
CA TYR A 130 1.20 4.54 -3.66
C TYR A 130 1.07 5.13 -2.25
N ILE A 131 1.70 4.52 -1.23
CA ILE A 131 1.69 5.02 0.15
C ILE A 131 2.34 6.38 0.21
N SER A 132 3.38 6.63 -0.61
CA SER A 132 4.07 7.92 -0.67
C SER A 132 3.15 9.10 -0.99
N LEU A 133 1.96 8.86 -1.55
CA LEU A 133 0.99 9.90 -1.86
C LEU A 133 -0.05 10.14 -0.74
N PHE A 134 -0.08 9.35 0.33
CA PHE A 134 -1.02 9.55 1.46
C PHE A 134 -0.97 10.97 2.06
N PRO A 135 0.20 11.64 2.21
CA PRO A 135 0.25 13.01 2.70
C PRO A 135 -0.51 14.01 1.83
N TYR A 136 -0.79 13.72 0.56
CA TYR A 136 -1.54 14.62 -0.33
C TYR A 136 -2.95 14.89 0.20
N GLY A 137 -3.59 13.90 0.83
CA GLY A 137 -4.92 14.10 1.42
C GLY A 137 -4.94 15.19 2.50
N VAL A 138 -3.89 15.29 3.31
CA VAL A 138 -3.76 16.36 4.32
C VAL A 138 -3.33 17.67 3.66
N LEU A 139 -2.36 17.61 2.73
CA LEU A 139 -1.82 18.80 2.06
C LEU A 139 -2.84 19.51 1.15
N LEU A 140 -3.80 18.78 0.59
CA LEU A 140 -4.92 19.33 -0.19
C LEU A 140 -6.08 19.80 0.68
N ASN A 141 -6.12 19.46 1.97
CA ASN A 141 -7.17 19.95 2.86
C ASN A 141 -6.87 21.40 3.28
N ASP A 142 -7.59 22.35 2.70
CA ASP A 142 -7.42 23.79 2.96
C ASP A 142 -7.65 24.14 4.42
N MET A 143 -8.67 23.57 5.05
CA MET A 143 -9.05 23.91 6.42
C MET A 143 -8.00 23.43 7.43
N VAL A 144 -7.52 22.20 7.27
CA VAL A 144 -6.48 21.65 8.15
C VAL A 144 -5.19 22.47 8.04
N MET A 145 -4.74 22.75 6.81
CA MET A 145 -3.48 23.45 6.63
C MET A 145 -3.58 24.94 6.94
N ALA A 146 -4.73 25.58 6.70
CA ALA A 146 -4.96 26.96 7.13
C ALA A 146 -4.91 27.07 8.66
N ALA A 147 -5.56 26.15 9.38
CA ALA A 147 -5.48 26.08 10.84
C ALA A 147 -4.04 25.85 11.35
N ALA A 148 -3.21 25.16 10.57
CA ALA A 148 -1.81 24.92 10.85
C ALA A 148 -0.86 26.06 10.41
N GLY A 149 -1.37 27.13 9.79
CA GLY A 149 -0.55 28.20 9.19
C GLY A 149 0.37 27.71 8.06
N GLY A 150 -0.05 26.67 7.34
CA GLY A 150 0.70 26.06 6.23
C GLY A 150 1.78 25.05 6.65
N ALA A 151 2.04 24.88 7.96
CA ALA A 151 3.11 24.01 8.45
C ALA A 151 2.60 22.61 8.82
N THR A 152 3.13 21.55 8.19
CA THR A 152 2.76 20.16 8.48
C THR A 152 3.01 19.77 9.94
N ALA A 153 4.08 20.31 10.55
CA ALA A 153 4.41 20.12 11.96
C ALA A 153 3.34 20.64 12.94
N LYS A 154 2.44 21.52 12.49
CA LYS A 154 1.33 22.09 13.29
C LYS A 154 -0.03 21.55 12.85
N ALA A 155 -0.09 20.73 11.80
CA ALA A 155 -1.33 20.16 11.32
C ALA A 155 -1.79 19.05 12.28
N ALA A 156 -3.07 19.11 12.68
CA ALA A 156 -3.70 18.16 13.58
C ALA A 156 -4.88 17.42 12.92
N PRO A 157 -4.66 16.69 11.80
CA PRO A 157 -5.73 16.03 11.08
C PRO A 157 -6.30 14.83 11.87
N ARG A 158 -7.61 14.64 11.79
CA ARG A 158 -8.26 13.35 12.11
C ARG A 158 -8.30 12.50 10.85
N ILE A 159 -7.61 11.38 10.88
CA ILE A 159 -7.46 10.49 9.72
C ILE A 159 -8.11 9.15 10.05
N LEU A 160 -8.99 8.68 9.17
CA LEU A 160 -9.47 7.30 9.15
C LEU A 160 -8.72 6.54 8.05
N ILE A 161 -8.21 5.35 8.35
CA ILE A 161 -7.65 4.43 7.36
C ILE A 161 -8.47 3.15 7.38
N VAL A 162 -8.99 2.73 6.24
CA VAL A 162 -9.68 1.46 6.04
C VAL A 162 -8.69 0.47 5.45
N GLY A 163 -8.38 -0.58 6.20
CA GLY A 163 -7.28 -1.51 5.93
C GLY A 163 -6.00 -1.11 6.68
N LEU A 164 -5.46 -2.02 7.49
CA LEU A 164 -4.22 -1.82 8.24
C LEU A 164 -3.00 -2.15 7.38
N GLY A 165 -3.05 -3.25 6.64
CA GLY A 165 -1.89 -3.79 5.90
C GLY A 165 -0.68 -3.93 6.83
N SER A 166 0.50 -3.53 6.33
CA SER A 166 1.73 -3.48 7.15
C SER A 166 1.74 -2.38 8.23
N GLY A 167 0.80 -1.44 8.19
CA GLY A 167 0.80 -0.25 9.04
C GLY A 167 1.73 0.88 8.60
N VAL A 168 2.53 0.70 7.53
CA VAL A 168 3.51 1.72 7.09
C VAL A 168 2.85 3.03 6.62
N GLY A 169 1.62 2.97 6.09
CA GLY A 169 0.85 4.17 5.75
C GLY A 169 0.54 5.04 6.99
N ALA A 170 0.15 4.42 8.10
CA ALA A 170 -0.06 5.11 9.37
C ALA A 170 1.27 5.66 9.92
N ALA A 171 2.35 4.89 9.85
CA ALA A 171 3.69 5.33 10.28
C ALA A 171 4.16 6.58 9.51
N GLN A 172 3.99 6.60 8.18
CA GLN A 172 4.36 7.75 7.36
C GLN A 172 3.54 9.00 7.68
N LEU A 173 2.23 8.85 7.90
CA LEU A 173 1.38 9.97 8.30
C LEU A 173 1.78 10.49 9.68
N ALA A 174 1.99 9.60 10.66
CA ALA A 174 2.43 9.98 12.00
C ALA A 174 3.83 10.63 12.00
N HIS A 175 4.66 10.30 11.02
CA HIS A 175 5.96 10.93 10.81
C HIS A 175 5.81 12.39 10.35
N HIS A 176 5.04 12.64 9.29
CA HIS A 176 4.95 14.00 8.71
C HIS A 176 3.98 14.92 9.45
N PHE A 177 3.02 14.36 10.19
CA PHE A 177 1.99 15.10 10.92
C PHE A 177 2.04 14.73 12.41
N PRO A 178 2.84 15.45 13.21
CA PRO A 178 3.08 15.14 14.62
C PRO A 178 1.81 15.03 15.47
N ASP A 179 0.76 15.78 15.11
CA ASP A 179 -0.48 15.85 15.85
C ASP A 179 -1.66 15.16 15.15
N ALA A 180 -1.38 14.27 14.19
CA ALA A 180 -2.41 13.44 13.56
C ALA A 180 -3.03 12.47 14.59
N ALA A 181 -4.36 12.40 14.60
CA ALA A 181 -5.14 11.36 15.27
C ALA A 181 -5.57 10.35 14.21
N ILE A 182 -4.96 9.17 14.22
CA ILE A 182 -5.18 8.13 13.21
C ILE A 182 -6.05 7.03 13.80
N THR A 183 -7.20 6.77 13.17
CA THR A 183 -8.02 5.58 13.43
C THR A 183 -7.86 4.64 12.26
N VAL A 184 -7.51 3.38 12.51
CA VAL A 184 -7.47 2.32 11.50
C VAL A 184 -8.63 1.37 11.76
N VAL A 185 -9.34 0.97 10.71
CA VAL A 185 -10.37 -0.06 10.77
C VAL A 185 -9.96 -1.19 9.84
N ASP A 186 -9.75 -2.37 10.42
CA ASP A 186 -9.46 -3.60 9.69
C ASP A 186 -10.45 -4.69 10.12
N ILE A 187 -10.83 -5.58 9.20
CA ILE A 187 -11.74 -6.68 9.52
C ILE A 187 -11.01 -7.81 10.24
N ASP A 188 -9.70 -7.94 10.04
CA ASP A 188 -8.93 -9.08 10.48
C ASP A 188 -8.07 -8.75 11.72
N GLY A 189 -8.44 -9.35 12.85
CA GLY A 189 -7.68 -9.25 14.10
C GLY A 189 -6.26 -9.79 14.00
N VAL A 190 -6.01 -10.76 13.11
CA VAL A 190 -4.69 -11.36 12.92
C VAL A 190 -3.73 -10.34 12.33
N VAL A 191 -4.17 -9.52 11.37
CA VAL A 191 -3.33 -8.46 10.77
C VAL A 191 -2.93 -7.46 11.84
N ARG A 192 -3.86 -7.07 12.73
CA ARG A 192 -3.54 -6.22 13.89
C ARG A 192 -2.51 -6.87 14.79
N ASP A 193 -2.73 -8.09 15.25
CA ASP A 193 -1.83 -8.77 16.19
C ASP A 193 -0.43 -8.83 15.61
N MET A 194 -0.35 -9.27 14.37
CA MET A 194 0.89 -9.42 13.64
C MET A 194 1.62 -8.07 13.46
N VAL A 195 0.94 -6.96 13.15
CA VAL A 195 1.54 -5.61 13.12
C VAL A 195 1.95 -5.15 14.52
N MET A 196 1.08 -5.33 15.52
CA MET A 196 1.36 -4.94 16.90
C MET A 196 2.54 -5.70 17.49
N ASP A 197 2.77 -6.94 17.09
CA ASP A 197 3.84 -7.80 17.60
C ASP A 197 5.19 -7.49 16.94
N HIS A 198 5.20 -7.15 15.65
CA HIS A 198 6.42 -7.04 14.83
C HIS A 198 6.82 -5.61 14.46
N TYR A 199 5.94 -4.61 14.63
CA TYR A 199 6.21 -3.23 14.25
C TYR A 199 6.18 -2.27 15.46
N PRO A 200 7.33 -2.06 16.15
CA PRO A 200 7.34 -1.43 17.46
C PRO A 200 6.86 0.02 17.46
N LEU A 201 7.07 0.76 16.36
CA LEU A 201 6.58 2.12 16.24
C LEU A 201 5.06 2.20 16.34
N LEU A 202 4.33 1.33 15.64
CA LEU A 202 2.87 1.38 15.68
C LEU A 202 2.34 1.03 17.06
N ARG A 203 2.89 -0.04 17.67
CA ARG A 203 2.57 -0.39 19.06
C ARG A 203 2.83 0.79 20.00
N TRP A 204 3.97 1.46 19.88
CA TRP A 204 4.28 2.65 20.68
C TRP A 204 3.27 3.77 20.43
N LEU A 205 2.91 4.08 19.17
CA LEU A 205 1.93 5.11 18.83
C LEU A 205 0.55 4.88 19.46
N THR A 206 0.12 3.63 19.68
CA THR A 206 -1.15 3.33 20.39
C THR A 206 -1.18 3.81 21.84
N THR A 207 -0.01 4.05 22.43
CA THR A 207 0.13 4.56 23.81
C THR A 207 0.22 6.08 23.87
N GLN A 208 0.31 6.75 22.71
CA GLN A 208 0.50 8.19 22.62
C GLN A 208 -0.83 8.92 22.39
N VAL A 209 -0.90 10.18 22.83
CA VAL A 209 -2.06 11.05 22.61
C VAL A 209 -1.65 12.35 21.91
N THR A 210 -2.57 12.90 21.13
CA THR A 210 -2.45 14.21 20.48
C THR A 210 -2.56 15.35 21.47
N THR A 211 -2.29 16.58 21.03
CA THR A 211 -2.55 17.80 21.80
C THR A 211 -4.03 17.93 22.20
N ARG A 212 -4.94 17.41 21.36
CA ARG A 212 -6.39 17.34 21.61
C ARG A 212 -6.82 16.21 22.55
N LYS A 213 -5.87 15.48 23.15
CA LYS A 213 -6.13 14.31 24.03
C LYS A 213 -6.85 13.16 23.34
N GLU A 214 -6.69 13.05 22.02
CA GLU A 214 -7.15 11.91 21.23
C GLU A 214 -6.01 10.89 21.11
N PRO A 215 -6.29 9.58 21.00
CA PRO A 215 -5.25 8.60 20.66
C PRO A 215 -4.53 9.00 19.36
N ARG A 216 -3.19 8.92 19.33
CA ARG A 216 -2.44 9.13 18.08
C ARG A 216 -2.67 8.01 17.07
N LEU A 217 -2.83 6.78 17.57
CA LEU A 217 -3.22 5.62 16.79
C LEU A 217 -4.25 4.80 17.57
N ASP A 218 -5.38 4.52 16.94
CA ASP A 218 -6.41 3.60 17.42
C ASP A 218 -6.69 2.58 16.31
N ILE A 219 -6.82 1.30 16.67
CA ILE A 219 -7.06 0.21 15.70
C ILE A 219 -8.31 -0.56 16.10
N ALA A 220 -9.36 -0.42 15.31
CA ALA A 220 -10.62 -1.10 15.50
C ALA A 220 -10.71 -2.35 14.61
N ILE A 221 -11.09 -3.49 15.22
CA ILE A 221 -11.41 -4.72 14.49
C ILE A 221 -12.89 -4.72 14.15
N ALA A 222 -13.22 -4.36 12.91
CA ALA A 222 -14.60 -4.26 12.44
C ALA A 222 -14.69 -4.29 10.91
N ASP A 223 -15.86 -4.67 10.38
CA ASP A 223 -16.20 -4.36 8.99
C ASP A 223 -16.28 -2.84 8.81
N ALA A 224 -15.47 -2.30 7.89
CA ALA A 224 -15.32 -0.87 7.68
C ALA A 224 -16.62 -0.19 7.24
N ARG A 225 -17.44 -0.87 6.43
CA ARG A 225 -18.73 -0.33 5.97
C ARG A 225 -19.68 -0.13 7.15
N ARG A 226 -19.81 -1.11 8.02
CA ARG A 226 -20.59 -1.00 9.26
C ARG A 226 -20.00 0.08 10.18
N TRP A 227 -18.69 0.07 10.40
CA TRP A 227 -18.03 1.00 11.30
C TRP A 227 -18.21 2.46 10.85
N ILE A 228 -17.99 2.77 9.58
CA ILE A 228 -18.16 4.12 9.04
C ILE A 228 -19.61 4.59 9.16
N ARG A 229 -20.57 3.73 8.77
CA ARG A 229 -22.00 4.08 8.81
C ARG A 229 -22.46 4.53 10.20
N TYR A 230 -21.93 3.92 11.25
CA TYR A 230 -22.38 4.20 12.63
C TYR A 230 -21.40 5.09 13.40
N GLU A 231 -20.13 4.73 13.47
CA GLU A 231 -19.14 5.40 14.31
C GLU A 231 -18.60 6.69 13.67
N ALA A 232 -18.27 6.69 12.38
CA ALA A 232 -17.77 7.92 11.72
C ALA A 232 -18.85 9.00 11.68
N ALA A 233 -20.09 8.62 11.36
CA ALA A 233 -21.24 9.53 11.40
C ALA A 233 -21.48 10.09 12.82
N ARG A 234 -21.41 9.23 13.86
CA ARG A 234 -21.52 9.65 15.26
C ARG A 234 -20.41 10.61 15.67
N ARG A 235 -19.16 10.33 15.28
CA ARG A 235 -18.01 11.22 15.53
C ARG A 235 -18.22 12.59 14.87
N LYS A 236 -18.67 12.64 13.62
CA LYS A 236 -19.01 13.90 12.95
C LYS A 236 -20.10 14.67 13.70
N ALA A 237 -21.19 14.00 14.11
CA ALA A 237 -22.25 14.64 14.87
C ALA A 237 -21.76 15.23 16.21
N ALA A 238 -20.71 14.66 16.80
CA ALA A 238 -20.03 15.17 17.99
C ALA A 238 -18.93 16.23 17.69
N GLY A 239 -18.81 16.73 16.46
CA GLY A 239 -17.79 17.72 16.07
C GLY A 239 -16.39 17.14 15.83
N ALA A 240 -16.27 15.81 15.76
CA ALA A 240 -15.02 15.08 15.55
C ALA A 240 -15.01 14.31 14.22
N GLY A 241 -15.57 14.92 13.16
CA GLY A 241 -15.53 14.35 11.81
C GLY A 241 -14.11 14.19 11.29
N PHE A 242 -13.93 13.34 10.28
CA PHE A 242 -12.61 13.06 9.69
C PHE A 242 -12.21 14.11 8.66
N ASP A 243 -10.98 14.59 8.75
CA ASP A 243 -10.39 15.49 7.76
C ASP A 243 -9.92 14.73 6.52
N LEU A 244 -9.62 13.43 6.69
CA LEU A 244 -9.20 12.52 5.64
C LEU A 244 -9.71 11.10 5.95
N ILE A 245 -10.37 10.47 4.98
CA ILE A 245 -10.67 9.03 4.99
C ILE A 245 -9.85 8.36 3.89
N ILE A 246 -8.95 7.47 4.25
CA ILE A 246 -8.12 6.68 3.36
C ILE A 246 -8.73 5.29 3.18
N LEU A 247 -8.95 4.87 1.94
CA LEU A 247 -9.47 3.55 1.59
C LEU A 247 -8.36 2.72 0.93
N ASP A 248 -7.84 1.76 1.69
CA ASP A 248 -6.72 0.89 1.31
C ASP A 248 -6.95 -0.55 1.80
N ALA A 249 -8.13 -1.09 1.48
CA ALA A 249 -8.54 -2.43 1.88
C ALA A 249 -8.68 -3.35 0.67
N TYR A 250 -8.05 -4.52 0.77
CA TYR A 250 -8.01 -5.54 -0.28
C TYR A 250 -8.30 -6.92 0.29
N THR A 251 -8.96 -7.77 -0.48
CA THR A 251 -9.12 -9.19 -0.17
C THR A 251 -8.01 -10.03 -0.80
N ALA A 252 -8.01 -11.33 -0.50
CA ALA A 252 -7.16 -12.31 -1.18
C ALA A 252 -7.27 -12.17 -2.71
N GLY A 253 -6.12 -12.03 -3.38
CA GLY A 253 -6.04 -11.84 -4.84
C GLY A 253 -5.94 -10.39 -5.31
N SER A 254 -5.71 -9.42 -4.41
CA SER A 254 -5.58 -7.99 -4.73
C SER A 254 -6.83 -7.40 -5.39
N THR A 255 -8.01 -7.71 -4.84
CA THR A 255 -9.30 -7.13 -5.25
C THR A 255 -9.87 -6.28 -4.12
N ILE A 256 -10.52 -5.18 -4.46
CA ILE A 256 -11.18 -4.32 -3.46
C ILE A 256 -12.52 -4.97 -3.09
N PRO A 257 -12.87 -5.12 -1.80
CA PRO A 257 -14.16 -5.68 -1.41
C PRO A 257 -15.33 -4.93 -2.09
N PRO A 258 -16.22 -5.61 -2.84
CA PRO A 258 -17.26 -4.97 -3.65
C PRO A 258 -18.15 -3.99 -2.88
N HIS A 259 -18.45 -4.30 -1.61
CA HIS A 259 -19.30 -3.48 -0.76
C HIS A 259 -18.65 -2.18 -0.30
N LEU A 260 -17.32 -2.04 -0.46
CA LEU A 260 -16.53 -0.82 -0.18
C LEU A 260 -16.30 0.05 -1.43
N MET A 261 -16.93 -0.29 -2.57
CA MET A 261 -16.80 0.48 -3.82
C MET A 261 -18.12 1.12 -4.28
N THR A 262 -19.18 0.97 -3.49
CA THR A 262 -20.52 1.43 -3.86
C THR A 262 -20.71 2.91 -3.57
N ARG A 263 -21.57 3.57 -4.37
CA ARG A 263 -22.05 4.92 -4.09
C ARG A 263 -22.58 5.05 -2.65
N GLU A 264 -23.32 4.06 -2.16
CA GLU A 264 -23.89 4.07 -0.80
C GLU A 264 -22.81 4.02 0.29
N PHE A 265 -21.76 3.23 0.08
CA PHE A 265 -20.61 3.23 0.97
C PHE A 265 -19.87 4.57 0.93
N PHE A 266 -19.57 5.09 -0.26
CA PHE A 266 -18.91 6.39 -0.39
C PHE A 266 -19.75 7.53 0.20
N ALA A 267 -21.09 7.46 0.13
CA ALA A 267 -21.97 8.42 0.77
C ALA A 267 -21.88 8.34 2.30
N SER A 268 -21.66 7.13 2.85
CA SER A 268 -21.38 6.95 4.28
C SER A 268 -20.02 7.55 4.66
N CYS A 269 -19.00 7.42 3.81
CA CYS A 269 -17.71 8.10 3.99
C CYS A 269 -17.91 9.62 4.00
N ALA A 270 -18.59 10.18 3.00
CA ALA A 270 -18.89 11.62 2.93
C ALA A 270 -19.66 12.12 4.16
N ALA A 271 -20.61 11.31 4.66
CA ALA A 271 -21.35 11.58 5.88
C ALA A 271 -20.46 11.56 7.14
N GLY A 272 -19.29 10.92 7.13
CA GLY A 272 -18.32 10.91 8.23
C GLY A 272 -17.27 12.03 8.18
N LEU A 273 -17.15 12.76 7.07
CA LEU A 273 -16.15 13.81 6.89
C LEU A 273 -16.48 15.09 7.68
N ALA A 274 -15.45 15.74 8.21
CA ALA A 274 -15.50 17.13 8.64
C ALA A 274 -15.72 18.06 7.43
N PRO A 275 -16.14 19.33 7.64
CA PRO A 275 -16.16 20.32 6.57
C PRO A 275 -14.79 20.40 5.86
N GLY A 276 -14.79 20.37 4.53
CA GLY A 276 -13.56 20.35 3.72
C GLY A 276 -12.77 19.04 3.76
N GLY A 277 -13.26 18.00 4.45
CA GLY A 277 -12.64 16.69 4.49
C GLY A 277 -12.62 15.99 3.13
N LEU A 278 -11.67 15.08 2.95
CA LEU A 278 -11.43 14.37 1.69
C LEU A 278 -11.50 12.85 1.86
N VAL A 279 -11.89 12.15 0.79
CA VAL A 279 -11.67 10.70 0.65
C VAL A 279 -10.48 10.48 -0.27
N LEU A 280 -9.54 9.63 0.13
CA LEU A 280 -8.40 9.19 -0.68
C LEU A 280 -8.50 7.67 -0.82
N ALA A 281 -8.62 7.16 -2.03
CA ALA A 281 -8.75 5.73 -2.31
C ALA A 281 -7.57 5.23 -3.14
N ASN A 282 -6.94 4.15 -2.68
CA ASN A 282 -6.04 3.37 -3.52
C ASN A 282 -6.90 2.47 -4.40
N VAL A 283 -6.95 2.73 -5.71
CA VAL A 283 -7.78 2.00 -6.66
C VAL A 283 -6.91 1.26 -7.67
N ILE A 284 -7.05 -0.06 -7.74
CA ILE A 284 -6.40 -0.86 -8.78
C ILE A 284 -7.11 -0.65 -10.11
N GLY A 285 -6.33 -0.37 -11.16
CA GLY A 285 -6.84 -0.22 -12.52
C GLY A 285 -5.95 0.67 -13.37
N CYS A 286 -6.37 0.86 -14.62
CA CYS A 286 -5.73 1.73 -15.60
C CYS A 286 -6.79 2.49 -16.40
N HIS A 287 -6.40 3.35 -17.33
CA HIS A 287 -7.36 4.05 -18.19
C HIS A 287 -7.96 3.15 -19.29
N GLY A 288 -7.26 2.09 -19.69
CA GLY A 288 -7.63 1.24 -20.82
C GLY A 288 -7.47 1.96 -22.18
N LYS A 289 -7.22 1.20 -23.25
CA LYS A 289 -7.11 1.70 -24.61
C LYS A 289 -7.78 0.77 -25.60
N GLU A 290 -8.56 1.31 -26.52
CA GLU A 290 -9.09 0.53 -27.63
C GLU A 290 -7.98 0.10 -28.60
N VAL A 291 -7.89 -1.20 -28.85
CA VAL A 291 -7.02 -1.83 -29.85
C VAL A 291 -7.88 -2.84 -30.60
N ASP A 292 -8.01 -2.66 -31.92
CA ASP A 292 -8.76 -3.55 -32.82
C ASP A 292 -10.22 -3.83 -32.38
N GLY A 293 -10.90 -2.81 -31.85
CA GLY A 293 -12.29 -2.90 -31.39
C GLY A 293 -12.49 -3.52 -30.00
N ALA A 294 -11.40 -3.80 -29.27
CA ALA A 294 -11.43 -4.28 -27.88
C ALA A 294 -10.69 -3.31 -26.95
N ILE A 295 -11.17 -3.10 -25.73
CA ILE A 295 -10.43 -2.34 -24.71
C ILE A 295 -9.33 -3.23 -24.14
N VAL A 296 -8.08 -2.81 -24.31
CA VAL A 296 -6.88 -3.41 -23.74
C VAL A 296 -6.41 -2.57 -22.54
N GLY A 297 -6.13 -3.23 -21.42
CA GLY A 297 -5.82 -2.60 -20.14
C GLY A 297 -6.74 -3.16 -19.07
N ALA A 298 -6.19 -3.91 -18.12
CA ALA A 298 -6.99 -4.59 -17.11
C ALA A 298 -7.64 -3.58 -16.16
N MET A 299 -8.87 -3.88 -15.73
CA MET A 299 -9.55 -3.18 -14.63
C MET A 299 -9.83 -1.68 -14.85
N HIS A 300 -9.93 -1.20 -16.10
CA HIS A 300 -10.32 0.20 -16.36
C HIS A 300 -11.73 0.54 -15.85
N ARG A 301 -12.67 -0.40 -15.97
CA ARG A 301 -14.02 -0.27 -15.39
C ARG A 301 -14.00 -0.20 -13.85
N THR A 302 -13.03 -0.84 -13.20
CA THR A 302 -12.83 -0.74 -11.75
C THR A 302 -12.45 0.69 -11.36
N LEU A 303 -11.46 1.27 -12.05
CA LEU A 303 -11.05 2.67 -11.84
C LEU A 303 -12.17 3.66 -12.15
N GLY A 304 -12.72 3.61 -13.38
CA GLY A 304 -13.79 4.51 -13.79
C GLY A 304 -15.03 4.38 -12.91
N GLY A 305 -15.39 3.16 -12.51
CA GLY A 305 -16.52 2.94 -11.63
C GLY A 305 -16.32 3.47 -10.21
N ALA A 306 -15.10 3.38 -9.67
CA ALA A 306 -14.78 4.01 -8.38
C ALA A 306 -14.93 5.54 -8.45
N ILE A 307 -14.34 6.17 -9.48
CA ILE A 307 -14.43 7.63 -9.70
C ILE A 307 -15.89 8.07 -9.86
N ARG A 308 -16.65 7.39 -10.73
CA ARG A 308 -18.07 7.71 -10.95
C ARG A 308 -18.90 7.56 -9.68
N SER A 309 -18.65 6.50 -8.89
CA SER A 309 -19.41 6.22 -7.68
C SER A 309 -19.09 7.18 -6.54
N LEU A 310 -17.83 7.61 -6.38
CA LEU A 310 -17.43 8.69 -5.45
C LEU A 310 -18.14 9.99 -5.80
N ARG A 311 -18.13 10.36 -7.08
CA ARG A 311 -18.79 11.58 -7.57
C ARG A 311 -20.30 11.54 -7.35
N ALA A 312 -20.94 10.41 -7.67
CA ALA A 312 -22.36 10.18 -7.42
C ALA A 312 -22.73 10.12 -5.92
N ALA A 313 -21.75 9.94 -5.03
CA ALA A 313 -21.94 9.91 -3.59
C ALA A 313 -21.86 11.29 -2.91
N GLY A 314 -21.82 12.37 -3.70
CA GLY A 314 -21.74 13.74 -3.19
C GLY A 314 -20.31 14.25 -3.00
N LEU A 315 -19.32 13.60 -3.60
CA LEU A 315 -17.93 14.05 -3.67
C LEU A 315 -17.57 14.41 -5.14
N PRO A 316 -18.18 15.46 -5.70
CA PRO A 316 -18.16 15.72 -7.15
C PRO A 316 -16.78 16.12 -7.67
N GLU A 317 -15.95 16.71 -6.81
CA GLU A 317 -14.58 17.11 -7.12
C GLU A 317 -13.67 15.91 -6.88
N CYS A 318 -13.10 15.37 -7.96
CA CYS A 318 -12.33 14.14 -7.91
C CYS A 318 -11.12 14.26 -8.81
N ILE A 319 -9.96 13.77 -8.34
CA ILE A 319 -8.74 13.68 -9.12
C ILE A 319 -8.13 12.29 -8.97
N SER A 320 -7.64 11.73 -10.06
CA SER A 320 -6.94 10.44 -10.13
C SER A 320 -5.48 10.68 -10.41
N ILE A 321 -4.61 10.11 -9.57
CA ILE A 321 -3.15 10.18 -9.70
C ILE A 321 -2.63 8.77 -9.96
N PRO A 322 -2.36 8.40 -11.22
CA PRO A 322 -1.78 7.10 -11.51
C PRO A 322 -0.38 6.97 -10.92
N VAL A 323 -0.11 5.85 -10.25
CA VAL A 323 1.13 5.60 -9.52
C VAL A 323 2.15 4.95 -10.46
N VAL A 324 3.29 5.63 -10.62
CA VAL A 324 4.42 5.15 -11.44
C VAL A 324 5.38 4.35 -10.57
N TYR A 325 5.67 3.11 -11.00
CA TYR A 325 6.48 2.16 -10.23
C TYR A 325 7.87 1.92 -10.79
N ARG A 326 8.16 2.11 -12.09
CA ARG A 326 9.45 1.72 -12.66
C ARG A 326 10.28 2.91 -13.13
N SER A 327 11.60 2.79 -13.01
CA SER A 327 12.54 3.79 -13.50
C SER A 327 12.45 3.99 -15.01
N THR A 328 12.03 2.98 -15.77
CA THR A 328 11.94 3.07 -17.24
C THR A 328 10.74 3.85 -17.75
N ASP A 329 9.80 4.20 -16.88
CA ASP A 329 8.57 4.91 -17.26
C ASP A 329 8.93 6.39 -17.46
N SER A 330 9.41 6.75 -18.66
CA SER A 330 9.62 8.16 -18.97
C SER A 330 8.30 8.93 -19.01
N LEU A 331 8.35 10.24 -18.77
CA LEU A 331 7.18 11.11 -18.83
C LEU A 331 6.45 11.04 -20.19
N GLY A 332 7.20 10.87 -21.29
CA GLY A 332 6.63 10.66 -22.64
C GLY A 332 5.94 9.30 -22.79
N GLN A 333 6.37 8.28 -22.04
CA GLN A 333 5.71 6.98 -21.99
C GLN A 333 4.48 6.99 -21.09
N PHE A 334 4.30 7.95 -20.18
CA PHE A 334 3.14 7.96 -19.28
C PHE A 334 1.80 7.98 -20.01
N ARG A 335 1.61 8.83 -21.04
CA ARG A 335 0.35 8.84 -21.82
C ARG A 335 0.06 7.47 -22.45
N ALA A 336 1.10 6.76 -22.92
CA ALA A 336 0.96 5.41 -23.44
C ALA A 336 0.78 4.36 -22.33
N GLY A 337 1.42 4.58 -21.18
CA GLY A 337 1.52 3.72 -20.01
C GLY A 337 0.37 3.85 -19.01
N ALA A 338 -0.42 4.91 -19.08
CA ALA A 338 -1.64 5.10 -18.27
C ALA A 338 -2.67 3.99 -18.53
N ASN A 339 -2.55 3.28 -19.66
CA ASN A 339 -3.31 2.07 -20.00
C ASN A 339 -2.81 0.80 -19.29
N PHE A 340 -1.72 0.90 -18.53
CA PHE A 340 -1.04 -0.21 -17.86
C PHE A 340 -0.66 0.11 -16.40
N THR A 341 -1.15 1.22 -15.85
CA THR A 341 -0.96 1.51 -14.42
C THR A 341 -1.65 0.44 -13.58
N ARG A 342 -1.09 0.17 -12.40
CA ARG A 342 -1.67 -0.81 -11.48
C ARG A 342 -2.47 -0.16 -10.38
N ASN A 343 -1.96 0.92 -9.79
CA ASN A 343 -2.62 1.65 -8.70
C ASN A 343 -2.81 3.09 -9.10
N ASN A 344 -3.93 3.67 -8.67
CA ASN A 344 -4.25 5.07 -8.83
C ASN A 344 -4.71 5.59 -7.48
N ILE A 345 -4.17 6.72 -7.05
CA ILE A 345 -4.65 7.43 -5.87
C ILE A 345 -5.76 8.38 -6.32
N VAL A 346 -7.00 8.01 -5.99
CA VAL A 346 -8.19 8.79 -6.30
C VAL A 346 -8.56 9.63 -5.08
N ILE A 347 -8.49 10.95 -5.19
CA ILE A 347 -8.85 11.88 -4.11
C ILE A 347 -10.15 12.57 -4.50
N ALA A 348 -11.14 12.54 -3.62
CA ALA A 348 -12.46 13.13 -3.84
C ALA A 348 -12.94 13.97 -2.65
N GLY A 349 -13.66 15.05 -2.95
CA GLY A 349 -14.14 16.02 -1.98
C GLY A 349 -15.29 16.87 -2.51
N THR A 350 -15.68 17.89 -1.74
CA THR A 350 -16.66 18.90 -2.15
C THR A 350 -16.01 20.20 -2.63
N SER A 351 -14.74 20.41 -2.29
CA SER A 351 -13.95 21.58 -2.69
C SER A 351 -13.13 21.26 -3.94
N PRO A 352 -12.85 22.25 -4.82
CA PRO A 352 -12.06 22.03 -6.02
C PRO A 352 -10.73 21.33 -5.73
N LEU A 353 -10.41 20.28 -6.49
CA LEU A 353 -9.14 19.53 -6.40
C LEU A 353 -8.28 19.67 -7.66
N ASP A 354 -8.89 20.00 -8.80
CA ASP A 354 -8.19 20.21 -10.06
C ASP A 354 -7.10 21.27 -9.92
N VAL A 355 -5.91 21.00 -10.47
CA VAL A 355 -4.70 21.84 -10.31
C VAL A 355 -4.92 23.27 -10.79
N ARG A 356 -5.81 23.49 -11.78
CA ARG A 356 -6.10 24.82 -12.31
C ARG A 356 -6.96 25.66 -11.35
N ARG A 357 -7.81 24.99 -10.55
CA ARG A 357 -8.76 25.59 -9.61
C ARG A 357 -8.28 25.58 -8.16
N HIS A 358 -7.32 24.72 -7.81
CA HIS A 358 -6.80 24.54 -6.46
C HIS A 358 -5.28 24.78 -6.34
N ARG A 359 -4.81 25.88 -6.91
CA ARG A 359 -3.35 26.18 -7.00
C ARG A 359 -2.64 26.13 -5.65
N GLN A 360 -3.25 26.67 -4.59
CA GLN A 360 -2.64 26.70 -3.26
C GLN A 360 -2.42 25.30 -2.64
N GLY A 361 -3.30 24.32 -2.93
CA GLY A 361 -3.09 22.92 -2.55
C GLY A 361 -1.89 22.30 -3.23
N TRP A 362 -1.81 22.48 -4.54
CA TRP A 362 -0.72 21.93 -5.33
C TRP A 362 0.62 22.64 -5.10
N GLU A 363 0.62 23.93 -4.76
CA GLU A 363 1.82 24.65 -4.29
C GLU A 363 2.33 24.11 -2.94
N ARG A 364 1.43 23.74 -2.01
CA ARG A 364 1.84 23.07 -0.77
C ARG A 364 2.49 21.72 -1.05
N ILE A 365 1.91 20.93 -1.96
CA ILE A 365 2.50 19.65 -2.39
C ILE A 365 3.87 19.88 -3.04
N ALA A 366 4.00 20.86 -3.93
CA ALA A 366 5.26 21.14 -4.62
C ALA A 366 6.39 21.55 -3.67
N ASN A 367 6.06 22.23 -2.57
CA ASN A 367 7.01 22.64 -1.53
C ASN A 367 7.20 21.59 -0.43
N PHE A 368 6.43 20.50 -0.43
CA PHE A 368 6.53 19.45 0.56
C PHE A 368 7.68 18.50 0.23
N VAL A 369 8.68 18.45 1.12
CA VAL A 369 9.80 17.51 1.01
C VAL A 369 9.48 16.30 1.88
N HIS A 370 9.46 15.11 1.27
CA HIS A 370 9.36 13.86 2.02
C HIS A 370 10.64 13.58 2.81
N PHE A 371 10.49 13.29 4.10
CA PHE A 371 11.56 12.90 5.03
C PHE A 371 12.75 13.88 4.96
N PRO A 372 12.54 15.20 5.15
CA PRO A 372 13.56 16.21 4.91
C PRO A 372 14.80 16.06 5.80
N GLU A 373 14.65 15.36 6.93
CA GLU A 373 15.71 15.08 7.90
C GLU A 373 16.65 13.95 7.49
N LEU A 374 16.29 13.18 6.46
CA LEU A 374 17.07 12.04 5.99
C LEU A 374 17.79 12.35 4.68
N ALA A 375 19.06 11.92 4.62
CA ALA A 375 19.89 12.05 3.44
C ALA A 375 19.54 10.98 2.40
N VAL A 376 19.49 11.40 1.12
CA VAL A 376 19.39 10.49 -0.02
C VAL A 376 20.61 9.57 -0.05
N GLY A 377 20.42 8.31 -0.39
CA GLY A 377 21.45 7.28 -0.43
C GLY A 377 21.81 6.68 0.93
N ALA A 378 21.32 7.25 2.04
CA ALA A 378 21.63 6.76 3.38
C ALA A 378 21.02 5.39 3.68
N TYR A 379 19.86 5.09 3.08
CA TYR A 379 19.09 3.88 3.37
C TYR A 379 18.65 3.20 2.07
N THR A 380 19.26 2.05 1.79
CA THR A 380 18.96 1.27 0.60
C THR A 380 18.59 -0.16 0.94
N THR A 381 17.64 -0.71 0.19
CA THR A 381 17.28 -2.13 0.22
C THR A 381 17.66 -2.78 -1.11
N ALA A 382 18.09 -4.03 -1.09
CA ALA A 382 18.45 -4.76 -2.30
C ALA A 382 17.73 -6.11 -2.34
N ASN A 383 17.13 -6.42 -3.47
CA ASN A 383 16.36 -7.65 -3.67
C ASN A 383 16.61 -8.25 -5.05
N TYR A 384 16.42 -9.56 -5.16
CA TYR A 384 16.43 -10.31 -6.41
C TYR A 384 15.04 -10.83 -6.77
N LEU A 385 14.81 -10.90 -8.08
CA LEU A 385 13.67 -11.53 -8.73
C LEU A 385 14.19 -12.50 -9.79
N ASN A 386 13.61 -13.70 -9.84
CA ASN A 386 13.80 -14.65 -10.93
C ASN A 386 12.61 -14.54 -11.89
N ALA A 387 12.71 -13.62 -12.86
CA ALA A 387 11.59 -13.22 -13.70
C ALA A 387 11.37 -14.20 -14.87
N GLY A 388 10.25 -14.91 -14.85
CA GLY A 388 9.73 -15.66 -16.00
C GLY A 388 8.96 -14.78 -17.01
N GLU A 389 8.29 -15.39 -17.99
CA GLU A 389 7.52 -14.68 -19.03
C GLU A 389 6.43 -13.76 -18.45
N ASN A 390 5.79 -14.19 -17.37
CA ASN A 390 4.70 -13.46 -16.72
C ASN A 390 5.18 -12.62 -15.52
N TRP A 391 6.49 -12.48 -15.30
CA TRP A 391 7.06 -11.73 -14.17
C TRP A 391 6.61 -12.19 -12.78
N ASN A 392 6.02 -13.39 -12.67
CA ASN A 392 5.56 -13.93 -11.40
C ASN A 392 6.74 -14.53 -10.62
N SER A 393 7.32 -13.75 -9.74
CA SER A 393 8.47 -14.15 -8.92
C SER A 393 8.40 -13.48 -7.55
N SER A 394 8.62 -14.28 -6.50
CA SER A 394 8.79 -13.73 -5.16
C SER A 394 10.10 -12.94 -5.05
N SER A 395 10.04 -11.78 -4.38
CA SER A 395 11.25 -11.02 -4.03
C SER A 395 12.06 -11.75 -2.97
N VAL A 396 13.37 -11.88 -3.19
CA VAL A 396 14.32 -12.45 -2.22
C VAL A 396 15.35 -11.40 -1.85
N ASP A 397 15.69 -11.31 -0.57
CA ASP A 397 16.74 -10.42 -0.10
C ASP A 397 18.07 -10.66 -0.82
N ALA A 398 18.76 -9.59 -1.20
CA ALA A 398 20.08 -9.70 -1.82
C ALA A 398 21.10 -10.42 -0.94
N ALA A 399 21.06 -10.27 0.38
CA ALA A 399 22.00 -10.89 1.30
C ALA A 399 21.91 -12.44 1.28
N VAL A 400 20.74 -13.00 0.98
CA VAL A 400 20.57 -14.46 0.84
C VAL A 400 21.41 -14.97 -0.33
N ILE A 401 21.36 -14.30 -1.47
CA ILE A 401 22.05 -14.73 -2.69
C ILE A 401 23.51 -14.29 -2.68
N ASP A 402 23.79 -13.04 -2.31
CA ASP A 402 25.15 -12.48 -2.29
C ASP A 402 26.02 -13.14 -1.23
N GLY A 403 25.44 -13.58 -0.11
CA GLY A 403 26.15 -14.33 0.93
C GLY A 403 26.56 -15.73 0.48
N ALA A 404 25.67 -16.44 -0.23
CA ALA A 404 25.93 -17.80 -0.72
C ALA A 404 26.68 -17.84 -2.07
N ALA A 405 26.58 -16.79 -2.88
CA ALA A 405 27.25 -16.65 -4.17
C ALA A 405 27.99 -15.29 -4.28
N PRO A 406 29.09 -15.10 -3.53
CA PRO A 406 29.84 -13.84 -3.56
C PRO A 406 30.30 -13.46 -4.97
N GLY A 407 29.93 -12.27 -5.42
CA GLY A 407 30.30 -11.74 -6.74
C GLY A 407 29.31 -11.99 -7.86
N LEU A 408 28.22 -12.72 -7.62
CA LEU A 408 27.13 -12.87 -8.57
C LEU A 408 26.56 -11.50 -8.98
N ALA A 409 26.33 -10.58 -8.04
CA ALA A 409 25.86 -9.23 -8.31
C ALA A 409 26.70 -8.46 -9.34
N ARG A 410 28.04 -8.64 -9.33
CA ARG A 410 28.97 -7.95 -10.24
C ARG A 410 28.90 -8.45 -11.67
N GLN A 411 28.27 -9.59 -11.90
CA GLN A 411 28.09 -10.19 -13.22
C GLN A 411 26.76 -9.77 -13.88
N LEU A 412 25.91 -9.03 -13.15
CA LEU A 412 24.70 -8.45 -13.72
C LEU A 412 25.04 -7.18 -14.51
N VAL A 413 24.28 -6.95 -15.57
CA VAL A 413 24.39 -5.72 -16.38
C VAL A 413 23.40 -4.70 -15.85
N ALA A 414 23.89 -3.53 -15.44
CA ALA A 414 23.04 -2.43 -15.01
C ALA A 414 22.19 -1.90 -16.17
N ASP A 415 20.91 -1.65 -15.91
CA ASP A 415 20.03 -1.02 -16.87
C ASP A 415 20.41 0.44 -17.10
N ARG A 416 20.35 0.87 -18.36
CA ARG A 416 20.55 2.27 -18.72
C ARG A 416 19.36 3.09 -18.22
N GLN A 417 19.59 3.98 -17.26
CA GLN A 417 18.62 5.00 -16.88
C GLN A 417 18.68 6.17 -17.88
N THR A 418 17.51 6.69 -18.23
CA THR A 418 17.35 7.93 -19.01
C THR A 418 17.22 9.12 -18.05
N ASP A 419 17.44 10.35 -18.51
CA ASP A 419 17.36 11.54 -17.65
C ASP A 419 15.92 11.85 -17.16
N ASP A 420 14.92 11.28 -17.82
CA ASP A 420 13.49 11.41 -17.49
C ASP A 420 12.96 10.25 -16.63
N ALA A 421 13.83 9.30 -16.27
CA ALA A 421 13.54 8.16 -15.41
C ALA A 421 13.35 8.54 -13.94
N SER A 422 12.69 7.67 -13.17
CA SER A 422 12.77 7.74 -11.71
C SER A 422 14.10 7.15 -11.23
N HIS A 423 14.88 7.89 -10.44
CA HIS A 423 16.22 7.44 -10.01
C HIS A 423 16.26 6.66 -8.69
N HIS A 424 15.12 6.52 -8.00
CA HIS A 424 15.04 5.86 -6.70
C HIS A 424 15.24 4.34 -6.73
N MET A 425 15.17 3.70 -7.91
CA MET A 425 15.45 2.29 -8.10
C MET A 425 16.48 2.07 -9.20
N ARG A 426 17.47 1.22 -8.92
CA ARG A 426 18.47 0.76 -9.88
C ARG A 426 18.25 -0.71 -10.17
N TYR A 427 18.16 -1.04 -11.46
CA TYR A 427 17.94 -2.39 -11.94
C TYR A 427 19.25 -2.92 -12.55
N SER A 428 19.61 -4.15 -12.21
CA SER A 428 20.67 -4.89 -12.88
C SER A 428 20.16 -6.27 -13.25
N ARG A 429 20.44 -6.76 -14.46
CA ARG A 429 19.90 -8.04 -14.93
C ARG A 429 20.91 -8.90 -15.66
N SER A 430 20.63 -10.20 -15.69
CA SER A 430 21.31 -11.17 -16.55
C SER A 430 20.33 -12.20 -17.07
N SER A 431 20.53 -12.63 -18.32
CA SER A 431 19.86 -13.80 -18.92
C SER A 431 20.77 -15.03 -18.94
N ASP A 432 21.91 -14.98 -18.27
CA ASP A 432 22.81 -16.13 -18.14
C ASP A 432 22.17 -17.20 -17.26
N ILE A 433 21.91 -18.36 -17.86
CA ILE A 433 21.25 -19.49 -17.20
C ILE A 433 22.06 -20.01 -16.00
N GLY A 434 23.39 -19.99 -16.07
CA GLY A 434 24.26 -20.44 -15.00
C GLY A 434 24.18 -19.54 -13.77
N LEU A 435 24.08 -18.22 -13.96
CA LEU A 435 23.86 -17.27 -12.87
C LEU A 435 22.47 -17.42 -12.25
N ILE A 436 21.43 -17.62 -13.08
CA ILE A 436 20.06 -17.86 -12.60
C ILE A 436 20.03 -19.11 -11.72
N GLU A 437 20.56 -20.24 -12.20
CA GLU A 437 20.60 -21.49 -11.45
C GLU A 437 21.45 -21.39 -10.17
N GLN A 438 22.55 -20.62 -10.20
CA GLN A 438 23.34 -20.34 -9.01
C GLN A 438 22.52 -19.60 -7.94
N ALA A 439 21.79 -18.55 -8.33
CA ALA A 439 20.90 -17.83 -7.43
C ALA A 439 19.80 -18.75 -6.88
N GLN A 440 19.19 -19.60 -7.70
CA GLN A 440 18.18 -20.56 -7.25
C GLN A 440 18.71 -21.53 -6.19
N ARG A 441 19.92 -22.07 -6.39
CA ARG A 441 20.57 -22.94 -5.39
C ARG A 441 20.80 -22.20 -4.07
N ALA A 442 21.22 -20.93 -4.12
CA ALA A 442 21.40 -20.09 -2.93
C ALA A 442 20.07 -19.90 -2.18
N VAL A 443 18.98 -19.60 -2.90
CA VAL A 443 17.64 -19.46 -2.31
C VAL A 443 17.20 -20.77 -1.66
N GLN A 444 17.25 -21.88 -2.40
CA GLN A 444 16.81 -23.19 -1.90
C GLN A 444 17.60 -23.66 -0.66
N ALA A 445 18.91 -23.37 -0.61
CA ALA A 445 19.77 -23.72 0.51
C ALA A 445 19.50 -22.86 1.75
N SER A 446 19.12 -21.59 1.57
CA SER A 446 18.98 -20.64 2.68
C SER A 446 17.58 -20.61 3.27
N THR A 447 16.54 -20.81 2.46
CA THR A 447 15.15 -20.72 2.91
C THR A 447 14.54 -22.08 3.22
N GLY A 448 15.07 -23.16 2.64
CA GLY A 448 14.46 -24.50 2.70
C GLY A 448 13.11 -24.61 1.99
N LEU A 449 12.69 -23.56 1.26
CA LEU A 449 11.31 -23.38 0.80
C LEU A 449 11.21 -23.18 -0.70
N ARG A 450 10.10 -23.65 -1.25
CA ARG A 450 9.76 -23.46 -2.66
C ARG A 450 9.05 -22.13 -2.85
N LEU A 451 9.84 -21.10 -3.11
CA LEU A 451 9.31 -19.78 -3.48
C LEU A 451 8.79 -19.78 -4.92
N THR A 452 7.70 -19.06 -5.16
CA THR A 452 7.15 -18.90 -6.50
C THR A 452 8.12 -18.20 -7.44
N GLY A 453 8.29 -18.80 -8.61
CA GLY A 453 9.25 -18.33 -9.61
C GLY A 453 10.70 -18.72 -9.31
N TRP A 454 10.99 -19.45 -8.24
CA TRP A 454 12.34 -19.94 -7.91
C TRP A 454 12.50 -21.45 -8.07
N ASP A 455 11.44 -22.16 -8.46
CA ASP A 455 11.39 -23.59 -8.73
C ASP A 455 12.11 -24.00 -10.03
N ARG A 456 12.23 -23.07 -10.99
CA ARG A 456 12.89 -23.26 -12.28
C ARG A 456 13.56 -21.98 -12.78
N PRO A 457 14.57 -22.07 -13.64
CA PRO A 457 15.22 -20.88 -14.18
C PRO A 457 14.22 -19.99 -14.92
N GLY A 458 14.21 -18.70 -14.58
CA GLY A 458 13.45 -17.69 -15.29
C GLY A 458 14.14 -17.25 -16.59
N LYS A 459 13.59 -16.21 -17.22
CA LYS A 459 14.21 -15.56 -18.39
C LYS A 459 15.31 -14.58 -17.99
N PHE A 460 15.13 -13.93 -16.84
CA PHE A 460 16.08 -12.96 -16.31
C PHE A 460 16.23 -13.12 -14.79
N LEU A 461 17.47 -13.11 -14.32
CA LEU A 461 17.77 -12.76 -12.94
C LEU A 461 17.85 -11.24 -12.85
N ILE A 462 17.09 -10.63 -11.96
CA ILE A 462 17.01 -9.18 -11.82
C ILE A 462 17.30 -8.81 -10.37
N ARG A 463 18.25 -7.91 -10.18
CA ARG A 463 18.51 -7.23 -8.90
C ARG A 463 17.90 -5.84 -8.95
N VAL A 464 17.24 -5.47 -7.86
CA VAL A 464 16.65 -4.14 -7.66
C VAL A 464 17.24 -3.55 -6.37
N ASP A 465 17.96 -2.45 -6.51
CA ASP A 465 18.45 -1.65 -5.38
C ASP A 465 17.58 -0.39 -5.27
N THR A 466 16.88 -0.24 -4.15
CA THR A 466 15.92 0.84 -3.88
C THR A 466 16.46 1.77 -2.81
N ASP A 467 16.45 3.08 -3.07
CA ASP A 467 16.66 4.12 -2.08
C ASP A 467 15.33 4.50 -1.43
N CYS A 468 15.17 4.15 -0.16
CA CYS A 468 13.92 4.35 0.56
C CYS A 468 13.60 5.82 0.85
N VAL A 469 14.60 6.72 0.84
CA VAL A 469 14.40 8.17 1.06
C VAL A 469 14.06 8.85 -0.26
N LEU A 470 14.72 8.46 -1.35
CA LEU A 470 14.49 9.03 -2.67
C LEU A 470 13.17 8.56 -3.28
N LEU A 471 12.73 7.34 -2.99
CA LEU A 471 11.48 6.76 -3.50
C LEU A 471 10.26 7.69 -3.34
N PRO A 472 9.88 8.12 -2.13
CA PRO A 472 8.71 8.98 -1.96
C PRO A 472 8.87 10.35 -2.64
N ARG A 473 10.10 10.88 -2.69
CA ARG A 473 10.40 12.16 -3.35
C ARG A 473 10.21 12.06 -4.87
N GLU A 474 10.71 11.00 -5.49
CA GLU A 474 10.57 10.76 -6.93
C GLU A 474 9.13 10.43 -7.31
N VAL A 475 8.42 9.62 -6.50
CA VAL A 475 6.99 9.36 -6.72
C VAL A 475 6.18 10.65 -6.66
N SER A 476 6.43 11.53 -5.68
CA SER A 476 5.77 12.83 -5.60
C SER A 476 6.12 13.73 -6.79
N ARG A 477 7.39 13.79 -7.21
CA ARG A 477 7.83 14.55 -8.38
C ARG A 477 7.09 14.11 -9.65
N LEU A 478 6.99 12.81 -9.90
CA LEU A 478 6.28 12.26 -11.05
C LEU A 478 4.78 12.55 -10.98
N ALA A 479 4.15 12.37 -9.81
CA ALA A 479 2.75 12.71 -9.61
C ALA A 479 2.45 14.18 -9.94
N GLN A 480 3.32 15.12 -9.55
CA GLN A 480 3.17 16.55 -9.85
C GLN A 480 3.31 16.89 -11.34
N ILE A 481 3.98 16.04 -12.12
CA ILE A 481 4.06 16.22 -13.57
C ILE A 481 2.79 15.66 -14.22
N ILE A 482 2.39 14.46 -13.80
CA ILE A 482 1.20 13.76 -14.30
C ILE A 482 -0.06 14.60 -14.08
N ILE A 483 -0.21 15.23 -12.92
CA ILE A 483 -1.41 15.99 -12.55
C ILE A 483 -1.69 17.20 -13.45
N LYS A 484 -0.71 17.64 -14.23
CA LYS A 484 -0.88 18.75 -15.18
C LYS A 484 -1.68 18.33 -16.41
N ASP A 485 -1.80 17.02 -16.67
CA ASP A 485 -2.61 16.46 -17.73
C ASP A 485 -4.05 16.25 -17.26
N HIS A 486 -4.85 17.30 -17.36
CA HIS A 486 -6.24 17.33 -16.90
C HIS A 486 -7.08 16.17 -17.47
N ASP A 487 -6.91 15.83 -18.75
CA ASP A 487 -7.72 14.83 -19.44
C ASP A 487 -7.49 13.41 -18.90
N LEU A 488 -6.35 13.20 -18.23
CA LEU A 488 -5.96 11.94 -17.63
C LEU A 488 -6.10 11.90 -16.11
N THR A 489 -6.52 12.99 -15.48
CA THR A 489 -6.47 13.11 -14.02
C THR A 489 -7.76 13.66 -13.42
N ASP A 490 -8.47 14.56 -14.09
CA ASP A 490 -9.72 15.10 -13.59
C ASP A 490 -10.86 14.08 -13.69
N GLY A 491 -11.62 13.93 -12.61
CA GLY A 491 -12.68 12.93 -12.53
C GLY A 491 -13.80 13.14 -13.55
N GLU A 492 -14.14 14.38 -13.90
CA GLU A 492 -15.13 14.65 -14.95
C GLU A 492 -14.57 14.37 -16.35
N ALA A 493 -13.31 14.72 -16.61
CA ALA A 493 -12.66 14.37 -17.87
C ALA A 493 -12.57 12.84 -18.05
N LEU A 494 -12.29 12.11 -16.97
CA LEU A 494 -12.16 10.66 -17.00
C LEU A 494 -13.50 9.94 -17.22
N VAL A 495 -14.57 10.33 -16.51
CA VAL A 495 -15.84 9.56 -16.53
C VAL A 495 -17.07 10.36 -16.98
N GLY A 496 -16.90 11.57 -17.49
CA GLY A 496 -18.00 12.43 -17.91
C GLY A 496 -18.68 13.20 -16.76
N PRO A 497 -19.76 13.94 -17.03
CA PRO A 497 -20.43 14.78 -16.03
C PRO A 497 -21.10 13.95 -14.92
N LEU A 498 -21.52 14.61 -13.84
CA LEU A 498 -22.34 13.99 -12.81
C LEU A 498 -23.63 13.41 -13.40
N ASP A 499 -24.05 12.25 -12.87
CA ASP A 499 -25.31 11.65 -13.25
C ASP A 499 -26.48 12.60 -12.87
N PRO A 500 -27.40 12.92 -13.81
CA PRO A 500 -28.49 13.84 -13.53
C PRO A 500 -29.45 13.22 -12.50
N PRO A 501 -30.02 14.03 -11.57
CA PRO A 501 -30.99 13.52 -10.60
C PRO A 501 -32.20 12.89 -11.30
N GLY A 502 -32.39 11.57 -11.14
CA GLY A 502 -33.52 10.84 -11.72
C GLY A 502 -33.54 10.76 -13.26
N GLY A 503 -32.43 11.09 -13.93
CA GLY A 503 -32.34 11.11 -15.39
C GLY A 503 -31.40 10.06 -15.97
N GLU A 504 -31.46 9.87 -17.29
CA GLU A 504 -30.49 9.05 -18.03
C GLU A 504 -29.15 9.78 -18.13
N ARG A 505 -28.04 9.07 -17.88
CA ARG A 505 -26.69 9.59 -18.10
C ARG A 505 -26.56 10.07 -19.55
N PRO A 506 -25.97 11.25 -19.81
CA PRO A 506 -25.76 11.73 -21.17
C PRO A 506 -25.07 10.67 -22.02
N ARG A 507 -25.43 10.59 -23.30
CA ARG A 507 -24.75 9.70 -24.24
C ARG A 507 -23.26 10.01 -24.25
N GLN A 508 -22.47 8.94 -24.27
CA GLN A 508 -21.01 8.97 -24.29
C GLN A 508 -20.49 10.02 -25.29
N ALA A 509 -19.63 10.92 -24.80
CA ALA A 509 -18.82 11.79 -25.64
C ALA A 509 -17.48 11.11 -25.94
N ALA A 510 -16.95 11.32 -27.15
CA ALA A 510 -15.62 10.82 -27.55
C ALA A 510 -14.47 11.42 -26.72
N THR A 511 -14.76 12.40 -25.86
CA THR A 511 -13.79 13.12 -25.04
C THR A 511 -13.57 12.49 -23.66
N TRP A 512 -14.36 11.51 -23.24
CA TRP A 512 -14.17 10.85 -21.94
C TRP A 512 -13.14 9.73 -22.03
N THR A 513 -12.14 9.74 -21.16
CA THR A 513 -11.06 8.75 -21.18
C THR A 513 -11.53 7.33 -20.82
N ILE A 514 -12.38 7.18 -19.80
CA ILE A 514 -12.97 5.90 -19.35
C ILE A 514 -14.48 5.95 -19.56
N ALA A 515 -14.86 5.94 -20.83
CA ALA A 515 -16.23 6.24 -21.22
C ALA A 515 -17.28 5.18 -20.79
N ASP A 516 -16.87 3.92 -20.62
CA ASP A 516 -17.71 2.80 -20.18
C ASP A 516 -17.73 2.62 -18.65
N ALA A 517 -17.33 3.65 -17.88
CA ALA A 517 -17.32 3.62 -16.43
C ALA A 517 -18.70 3.24 -15.83
N PRO A 518 -18.82 2.08 -15.13
CA PRO A 518 -20.06 1.66 -14.49
C PRO A 518 -20.38 2.53 -13.26
N LEU A 519 -21.62 2.52 -12.78
CA LEU A 519 -21.96 3.06 -11.46
C LEU A 519 -22.09 1.89 -10.50
N PHE A 520 -21.23 1.83 -9.49
CA PHE A 520 -21.30 0.80 -8.47
C PHE A 520 -22.34 1.21 -7.42
N THR A 521 -23.30 0.33 -7.19
CA THR A 521 -24.37 0.52 -6.19
C THR A 521 -24.51 -0.74 -5.36
N ASP A 522 -25.25 -0.71 -4.26
CA ASP A 522 -25.52 -1.94 -3.50
C ASP A 522 -26.22 -3.04 -4.30
N GLN A 523 -26.97 -2.68 -5.35
CA GLN A 523 -27.63 -3.64 -6.25
C GLN A 523 -26.70 -4.14 -7.36
N MET A 524 -25.68 -3.35 -7.70
CA MET A 524 -24.66 -3.67 -8.69
C MET A 524 -23.28 -3.29 -8.12
N PRO A 525 -22.83 -3.98 -7.06
CA PRO A 525 -21.53 -3.66 -6.47
C PRO A 525 -20.44 -4.05 -7.47
N ASN A 526 -19.26 -3.43 -7.38
CA ASN A 526 -18.17 -3.81 -8.26
C ASN A 526 -17.83 -5.29 -8.06
N ALA A 527 -18.32 -6.16 -8.93
CA ALA A 527 -17.90 -7.53 -8.95
C ALA A 527 -16.59 -7.56 -9.73
N ASP A 528 -15.45 -7.58 -9.05
CA ASP A 528 -14.13 -7.94 -9.60
C ASP A 528 -14.10 -9.39 -10.19
N ILE A 529 -15.24 -9.92 -10.63
CA ILE A 529 -15.45 -11.23 -11.28
C ILE A 529 -15.37 -11.12 -12.81
N TRP A 530 -15.59 -9.94 -13.42
CA TRP A 530 -15.79 -9.84 -14.88
C TRP A 530 -14.74 -9.03 -15.67
N ASN A 531 -13.54 -8.77 -15.12
CA ASN A 531 -12.42 -8.15 -15.84
C ASN A 531 -11.17 -9.06 -15.87
N ARG A 532 -11.35 -10.38 -16.06
CA ARG A 532 -10.26 -11.27 -16.48
C ARG A 532 -10.13 -11.27 -17.99
#